data_AF-A0A6G1X2Q9-F1
#
_entry.id   AF-A0A6G1X2Q9-F1
#
_cell.length_a   1.000
_cell.length_b   1.000
_cell.length_c   1.000
_cell.angle_alpha   90.00
_cell.angle_beta   90.00
_cell.angle_gamma   90.00
#
_symmetry.space_group_name_H-M   'P 1'
#
loop_
_entity.id
_entity.type
_entity.pdbx_description
1 polymer ?
#
loop_
_entity_poly.entity_id
_entity_poly.type
_entity_poly.pdbx_seq_one_letter_code
_entity_poly.pdbx_strand_id
1 'polypeptide(L)'
;MKKYIMLAVFLLILFGSYLYVKSVIIPDEEYHKEVVNQVQEMIKENYPNKEIVEIRPRYIDKLKDKNKRYQVAVKYKDSNGWYSSYYIEDGKLVELQTFK
;
A
#
# COMPACT_ATOMS: atom_id res chain seq x y z
N MET A 1 -11.01 -33.88 28.97
CA MET A 1 -10.03 -32.78 29.13
C MET A 1 -9.13 -32.59 27.91
N LYS A 2 -8.33 -33.59 27.46
CA LYS A 2 -7.44 -33.45 26.29
C LYS A 2 -8.13 -32.96 24.99
N LYS A 3 -9.34 -33.45 24.68
CA LYS A 3 -10.12 -33.01 23.51
C LYS A 3 -10.52 -31.53 23.52
N TYR A 4 -10.78 -30.96 24.70
CA TYR A 4 -11.12 -29.54 24.84
C TYR A 4 -9.90 -28.64 24.75
N ILE A 5 -8.76 -29.11 25.27
CA ILE A 5 -7.47 -28.42 25.10
C ILE A 5 -7.07 -28.39 23.62
N MET A 6 -7.22 -29.51 22.91
CA MET A 6 -6.94 -29.59 21.47
C MET A 6 -7.87 -28.68 20.66
N LEU A 7 -9.16 -28.62 21.00
CA LEU A 7 -10.11 -27.70 20.37
C LEU A 7 -9.74 -26.23 20.63
N ALA A 8 -9.35 -25.88 21.86
CA ALA A 8 -8.93 -24.53 22.21
C ALA A 8 -7.67 -24.10 21.44
N VAL A 9 -6.68 -24.99 21.32
CA VAL A 9 -5.46 -24.74 20.53
C VAL A 9 -5.81 -24.57 19.05
N PHE A 10 -6.70 -25.39 18.51
CA PHE A 10 -7.14 -25.28 17.12
C PHE A 10 -7.84 -23.94 16.84
N LEU A 11 -8.70 -23.50 17.75
CA LEU A 11 -9.37 -22.18 17.66
C LEU A 11 -8.38 -21.01 17.74
N LEU A 12 -7.34 -21.11 18.59
CA LEU A 12 -6.28 -20.10 18.65
C LEU A 12 -5.49 -20.00 17.36
N ILE A 13 -5.18 -21.15 16.71
CA ILE A 13 -4.50 -21.16 15.41
C ILE A 13 -5.39 -20.51 14.36
N LEU A 14 -6.67 -20.88 14.26
CA LEU A 14 -7.59 -20.27 13.31
C LEU A 14 -7.73 -18.76 13.52
N PHE A 15 -7.83 -18.32 14.76
CA PHE A 15 -7.93 -16.91 15.09
C PHE A 15 -6.64 -16.15 14.74
N GLY A 16 -5.47 -16.71 15.06
CA GLY A 16 -4.18 -16.15 14.68
C GLY A 16 -4.01 -16.06 13.16
N SER A 17 -4.37 -17.10 12.42
CA SER A 17 -4.37 -17.10 10.96
C SER A 17 -5.33 -16.07 10.38
N TYR A 18 -6.53 -15.93 10.94
CA TYR A 18 -7.50 -14.92 10.53
C TYR A 18 -6.96 -13.50 10.71
N LEU A 19 -6.38 -13.19 11.87
CA LEU A 19 -5.75 -11.89 12.13
C LEU A 19 -4.58 -11.62 11.17
N TYR A 20 -3.77 -12.64 10.87
CA TYR A 20 -2.67 -12.53 9.91
C TYR A 20 -3.18 -12.19 8.50
N VAL A 21 -4.20 -12.90 8.01
CA VAL A 21 -4.81 -12.64 6.70
C VAL A 21 -5.34 -11.21 6.64
N LYS A 22 -6.09 -10.77 7.65
CA LYS A 22 -6.69 -9.44 7.67
C LYS A 22 -5.66 -8.31 7.73
N SER A 23 -4.57 -8.50 8.46
CA SER A 23 -3.57 -7.43 8.69
C SER A 23 -2.44 -7.39 7.66
N VAL A 24 -2.12 -8.53 7.04
CA VAL A 24 -0.97 -8.65 6.12
C VAL A 24 -1.42 -8.84 4.68
N ILE A 25 -2.46 -9.66 4.45
CA ILE A 25 -2.84 -10.08 3.09
C ILE A 25 -3.89 -9.16 2.50
N ILE A 26 -4.90 -8.77 3.29
CA ILE A 26 -5.94 -7.87 2.81
C ILE A 26 -5.42 -6.43 2.94
N PRO A 27 -5.19 -5.73 1.81
CA PRO A 27 -4.78 -4.34 1.86
C PRO A 27 -5.88 -3.54 2.55
N ASP A 28 -5.48 -2.72 3.52
CA ASP A 28 -6.36 -1.75 4.15
C ASP A 28 -6.81 -0.73 3.09
N GLU A 29 -8.00 -0.92 2.52
CA GLU A 29 -8.54 -0.08 1.45
C GLU A 29 -8.73 1.38 1.90
N GLU A 30 -9.03 1.60 3.18
CA GLU A 30 -9.22 2.92 3.75
C GLU A 30 -7.89 3.65 3.83
N TYR A 31 -6.87 2.99 4.40
CA TYR A 31 -5.50 3.50 4.40
C TYR A 31 -4.99 3.71 2.97
N HIS A 32 -5.34 2.84 2.03
CA HIS A 32 -4.95 3.00 0.64
C HIS A 32 -5.54 4.27 -0.01
N LYS A 33 -6.84 4.52 0.21
CA LYS A 33 -7.50 5.75 -0.26
C LYS A 33 -6.87 6.99 0.36
N GLU A 34 -6.54 6.94 1.64
CA GLU A 34 -5.85 8.04 2.33
C GLU A 34 -4.50 8.35 1.68
N VAL A 35 -3.66 7.32 1.46
CA VAL A 35 -2.35 7.48 0.82
C VAL A 35 -2.50 8.02 -0.62
N VAL A 36 -3.48 7.54 -1.38
CA VAL A 36 -3.76 8.06 -2.74
C VAL A 36 -4.09 9.54 -2.72
N ASN A 37 -4.96 9.97 -1.81
CA ASN A 37 -5.35 11.38 -1.67
C ASN A 37 -4.14 12.25 -1.32
N GLN A 38 -3.35 11.83 -0.32
CA GLN A 38 -2.14 12.56 0.10
C GLN A 38 -1.12 12.64 -1.05
N VAL A 39 -0.86 11.54 -1.76
CA VAL A 39 0.05 11.54 -2.91
C VAL A 39 -0.45 12.50 -4.00
N GLN A 40 -1.75 12.51 -4.28
CA GLN A 40 -2.32 13.41 -5.29
C GLN A 40 -2.17 14.89 -4.90
N GLU A 41 -2.41 15.25 -3.64
CA GLU A 41 -2.21 16.60 -3.13
C GLU A 41 -0.74 17.01 -3.20
N MET A 42 0.15 16.18 -2.67
CA MET A 42 1.59 16.46 -2.66
C MET A 42 2.19 16.55 -4.07
N ILE A 43 1.67 15.79 -5.05
CA ILE A 43 2.12 15.92 -6.44
C ILE A 43 1.66 17.25 -7.03
N LYS A 44 0.41 17.68 -6.77
CA LYS A 44 -0.06 19.00 -7.25
C LYS A 44 0.78 20.14 -6.68
N GLU A 45 1.19 20.03 -5.42
CA GLU A 45 2.03 21.03 -4.75
C GLU A 45 3.48 21.00 -5.24
N ASN A 46 4.11 19.82 -5.29
CA ASN A 46 5.54 19.69 -5.61
C ASN A 46 5.82 19.73 -7.12
N TYR A 47 4.85 19.35 -7.95
CA TYR A 47 4.98 19.22 -9.40
C TYR A 47 3.78 19.84 -10.14
N PRO A 48 3.54 21.15 -10.02
CA PRO A 48 2.34 21.80 -10.54
C PRO A 48 2.15 21.68 -12.06
N ASN A 49 3.24 21.44 -12.80
CA ASN A 49 3.22 21.26 -14.25
C ASN A 49 2.98 19.81 -14.69
N LYS A 50 2.95 18.85 -13.77
CA LYS A 50 2.71 17.43 -14.08
C LYS A 50 1.21 17.14 -14.04
N GLU A 51 0.66 16.77 -15.19
CA GLU A 51 -0.74 16.32 -15.29
C GLU A 51 -0.82 14.81 -15.01
N ILE A 52 -1.49 14.45 -13.91
CA ILE A 52 -1.76 13.06 -13.57
C ILE A 52 -2.90 12.54 -14.45
N VAL A 53 -2.65 11.46 -15.19
CA VAL A 53 -3.67 10.79 -16.01
C VAL A 53 -4.26 9.59 -15.30
N GLU A 54 -3.46 8.91 -14.47
CA GLU A 54 -3.90 7.69 -13.81
C GLU A 54 -3.15 7.48 -12.50
N ILE A 55 -3.87 7.04 -11.48
CA ILE A 55 -3.33 6.61 -10.20
C ILE A 55 -3.83 5.19 -9.93
N ARG A 56 -2.92 4.27 -9.60
CA ARG A 56 -3.27 2.90 -9.23
C ARG A 56 -2.66 2.50 -7.89
N PRO A 57 -3.36 1.64 -7.12
CA PRO A 57 -2.76 0.95 -6.00
C PRO A 57 -1.51 0.18 -6.41
N ARG A 58 -0.45 0.29 -5.61
CA ARG A 58 0.74 -0.54 -5.77
C ARG A 58 1.21 -1.07 -4.43
N TYR A 59 0.85 -2.31 -4.13
CA TYR A 59 1.26 -2.96 -2.90
C TYR A 59 2.46 -3.89 -3.16
N ILE A 60 3.54 -3.75 -2.38
CA ILE A 60 4.73 -4.61 -2.49
C ILE A 60 5.01 -5.31 -1.17
N ASP A 61 4.54 -6.54 -1.04
CA ASP A 61 4.74 -7.39 0.16
C ASP A 61 6.20 -7.65 0.55
N LYS A 62 7.13 -7.52 -0.41
CA LYS A 62 8.55 -7.83 -0.19
C LYS A 62 9.28 -6.78 0.65
N LEU A 63 8.67 -5.62 0.90
CA LEU A 63 9.30 -4.52 1.63
C LEU A 63 8.97 -4.62 3.12
N LYS A 64 9.99 -4.50 3.98
CA LYS A 64 9.83 -4.64 5.44
C LYS A 64 8.99 -3.51 6.06
N ASP A 65 9.09 -2.32 5.51
CA ASP A 65 8.45 -1.11 6.04
C ASP A 65 7.01 -1.00 5.52
N LYS A 66 6.03 -0.81 6.42
CA LYS A 66 4.62 -0.62 6.06
C LYS A 66 4.47 0.51 5.04
N ASN A 67 5.11 1.65 5.24
CA ASN A 67 4.98 2.80 4.34
C ASN A 67 5.49 2.47 2.93
N LYS A 68 6.57 1.70 2.85
CA LYS A 68 7.13 1.23 1.57
C LYS A 68 6.29 0.13 0.94
N ARG A 69 5.48 -0.61 1.70
CA ARG A 69 4.53 -1.58 1.14
C ARG A 69 3.35 -0.89 0.47
N TYR A 70 2.84 0.20 1.03
CA TYR A 70 1.72 0.96 0.46
C TYR A 70 2.21 2.05 -0.49
N GLN A 71 2.60 1.62 -1.69
CA GLN A 71 2.97 2.54 -2.77
C GLN A 71 1.75 2.89 -3.63
N VAL A 72 1.91 3.97 -4.39
CA VAL A 72 0.97 4.44 -5.38
C VAL A 72 1.69 4.56 -6.70
N ALA A 73 1.13 3.95 -7.75
CA ALA A 73 1.63 4.06 -9.11
C ALA A 73 0.95 5.24 -9.79
N VAL A 74 1.72 6.26 -10.18
CA VAL A 74 1.21 7.47 -10.81
C VAL A 74 1.71 7.54 -12.25
N LYS A 75 0.77 7.69 -13.17
CA LYS A 75 1.04 7.90 -14.59
C LYS A 75 0.79 9.35 -14.96
N TYR A 76 1.80 9.98 -15.52
CA TYR A 76 1.70 11.35 -16.02
C TYR A 76 1.37 11.37 -17.52
N LYS A 77 0.83 12.47 -18.01
CA LYS A 77 0.47 12.63 -19.43
C LYS A 77 1.66 12.51 -20.38
N ASP A 78 2.81 13.03 -19.96
CA ASP A 78 4.07 13.05 -20.69
C ASP A 78 4.94 11.79 -20.46
N SER A 79 4.47 10.85 -19.64
CA SER A 79 5.25 9.66 -19.22
C SER A 79 5.41 8.59 -20.30
N ASN A 80 4.89 8.77 -21.52
CA ASN A 80 4.93 7.76 -22.60
C ASN A 80 4.47 6.35 -22.16
N GLY A 81 3.51 6.29 -21.25
CA GLY A 81 2.96 5.03 -20.74
C GLY A 81 3.57 4.53 -19.43
N TRP A 82 4.61 5.18 -18.91
CA TRP A 82 5.30 4.76 -17.69
C TRP A 82 4.63 5.26 -16.41
N TYR A 83 4.72 4.45 -15.36
CA TYR A 83 4.32 4.78 -14.01
C TYR A 83 5.54 5.18 -13.17
N SER A 84 5.38 6.20 -12.35
CA SER A 84 6.30 6.54 -11.25
C SER A 84 5.69 6.04 -9.95
N SER A 85 6.48 5.32 -9.16
CA SER A 85 6.04 4.75 -7.90
C SER A 85 6.36 5.69 -6.75
N TYR A 86 5.34 6.07 -5.98
CA TYR A 86 5.48 6.95 -4.83
C TYR A 86 5.03 6.28 -3.54
N TYR A 87 5.61 6.71 -2.43
CA TYR A 87 5.13 6.44 -1.08
C TYR A 87 5.38 7.67 -0.20
N ILE A 88 4.82 7.65 1.01
CA ILE A 88 4.98 8.74 1.98
C ILE A 88 5.87 8.27 3.13
N GLU A 89 6.93 9.02 3.40
CA GLU A 89 7.90 8.78 4.48
C GLU A 89 8.10 10.10 5.23
N ASP A 90 7.84 10.12 6.54
CA ASP A 90 7.96 11.32 7.38
C ASP A 90 7.25 12.56 6.81
N GLY A 91 6.05 12.36 6.26
CA GLY A 91 5.25 13.43 5.65
C GLY A 91 5.81 13.98 4.34
N LYS A 92 6.76 13.26 3.71
CA LYS A 92 7.36 13.62 2.42
C LYS A 92 6.98 12.60 1.35
N LEU A 93 6.75 13.11 0.15
CA LEU A 93 6.53 12.30 -1.04
C LEU A 93 7.89 11.78 -1.53
N VAL A 94 8.05 10.46 -1.56
CA VAL A 94 9.28 9.81 -2.02
C VAL A 94 8.99 9.01 -3.28
N GLU A 95 9.74 9.30 -4.35
CA GLU A 95 9.74 8.48 -5.57
C GLU A 95 10.70 7.30 -5.40
N LEU A 96 10.21 6.08 -5.61
CA LEU A 96 11.03 4.88 -5.47
C LEU A 96 11.63 4.42 -6.80
N GLN A 97 10.79 4.33 -7.84
CA GLN A 97 11.19 3.82 -9.15
C GLN A 97 10.16 4.16 -10.22
N THR A 98 10.61 4.20 -11.47
CA THR A 98 9.75 4.25 -12.65
C THR A 98 9.64 2.85 -13.28
N PHE A 99 8.46 2.47 -13.74
CA PHE A 99 8.18 1.17 -14.36
C PHE A 99 7.10 1.29 -15.45
N LYS A 100 6.96 0.29 -16.32
CA LYS A 100 5.97 0.27 -17.39
C LYS A 100 4.87 -0.75 -17.11
#